data_AF-A0A7W0JL08-F1
#
_entry.id   AF-A0A7W0JL08-F1
#
_cell.length_a   1.000
_cell.length_b   1.000
_cell.length_c   1.000
_cell.angle_alpha   90.00
_cell.angle_beta   90.00
_cell.angle_gamma   90.00
#
_symmetry.space_group_name_H-M   'P 1'
#
loop_
_entity.id
_entity.type
_entity.pdbx_description
1 polymer ?
#
loop_
_entity_poly.entity_id
_entity_poly.type
_entity_poly.pdbx_seq_one_letter_code
_entity_poly.pdbx_strand_id
1 'polypeptide(L)'
;METLDDVGLHADAIVLGTPVAELELEDPEVVERGEGYLGRCITVRIDRVLWQKRAANVPVGEIQTAGGSWRYSEGTRTPFFYFGEIGQQYMFIFKQKTNREDADGYEWMRDGTLGLPIVDGRTPTVIESEKPFFAAVRGKTPDELVKVFATSLSGD
;
A
#
# COMPACT_ATOMS: atom_id res chain seq x y z
N MET A 1 17.16 16.81 0.77
CA MET A 1 15.73 16.47 0.79
C MET A 1 15.68 14.95 0.79
N GLU A 2 14.98 14.33 1.74
CA GLU A 2 14.85 12.87 1.82
C GLU A 2 14.05 12.38 0.59
N THR A 3 14.62 11.46 -0.17
CA THR A 3 14.04 10.80 -1.34
C THR A 3 13.13 9.64 -0.90
N LEU A 4 12.37 9.06 -1.84
CA LEU A 4 11.60 7.86 -1.51
C LEU A 4 12.53 6.68 -1.24
N ASP A 5 13.68 6.64 -1.89
CA ASP A 5 14.73 5.66 -1.63
C ASP A 5 15.33 5.81 -0.23
N ASP A 6 15.46 7.03 0.30
CA ASP A 6 15.96 7.27 1.67
C ASP A 6 15.02 6.69 2.75
N VAL A 7 13.74 6.50 2.43
CA VAL A 7 12.76 5.80 3.28
C VAL A 7 12.46 4.37 2.82
N GLY A 8 13.19 3.85 1.83
CA GLY A 8 13.08 2.48 1.32
C GLY A 8 11.80 2.20 0.51
N LEU A 9 11.24 3.22 -0.15
CA LEU A 9 10.08 3.11 -1.02
C LEU A 9 10.50 3.23 -2.49
N HIS A 10 10.27 2.19 -3.26
CA HIS A 10 10.50 2.06 -4.70
C HIS A 10 9.16 1.97 -5.44
N ALA A 11 8.67 3.10 -5.94
CA ALA A 11 7.39 3.17 -6.64
C ALA A 11 7.55 3.10 -8.16
N ASP A 12 6.76 2.24 -8.80
CA ASP A 12 6.52 2.26 -10.26
C ASP A 12 5.14 2.87 -10.59
N ALA A 13 4.20 2.83 -9.66
CA ALA A 13 2.93 3.56 -9.75
C ALA A 13 2.41 3.98 -8.37
N ILE A 14 1.70 5.11 -8.34
CA ILE A 14 0.91 5.57 -7.19
C ILE A 14 -0.53 5.71 -7.65
N VAL A 15 -1.44 5.08 -6.92
CA VAL A 15 -2.86 5.01 -7.30
C VAL A 15 -3.75 5.36 -6.11
N LEU A 16 -4.92 5.89 -6.40
CA LEU A 16 -6.08 5.77 -5.52
C LEU A 16 -6.79 4.47 -5.84
N GLY A 17 -7.07 3.70 -4.80
CA GLY A 17 -7.82 2.47 -4.93
C GLY A 17 -8.69 2.21 -3.72
N THR A 18 -9.67 1.34 -3.94
CA THR A 18 -10.59 0.88 -2.91
C THR A 18 -10.45 -0.62 -2.79
N PRO A 19 -10.14 -1.16 -1.59
CA PRO A 19 -10.23 -2.59 -1.34
C PRO A 19 -11.68 -3.06 -1.49
N VAL A 20 -11.89 -4.09 -2.30
CA VAL A 20 -13.21 -4.63 -2.64
C VAL A 20 -13.40 -6.08 -2.21
N ALA A 21 -12.31 -6.81 -1.95
CA ALA A 21 -12.35 -8.15 -1.40
C ALA A 21 -11.13 -8.41 -0.51
N GLU A 22 -11.25 -9.38 0.37
CA GLU A 22 -10.17 -9.88 1.21
C GLU A 22 -10.10 -11.40 1.17
N LEU A 23 -8.89 -11.92 1.30
CA LEU A 23 -8.59 -13.34 1.33
C LEU A 23 -7.69 -13.63 2.54
N GLU A 24 -8.09 -14.59 3.35
CA GLU A 24 -7.26 -15.15 4.40
C GLU A 24 -6.15 -16.01 3.78
N LEU A 25 -4.91 -15.78 4.20
CA LEU A 25 -3.80 -16.63 3.80
C LEU A 25 -3.73 -17.84 4.74
N GLU A 26 -3.43 -19.00 4.17
CA GLU A 26 -3.19 -20.22 4.94
C GLU A 26 -1.94 -20.06 5.82
N ASP A 27 -1.80 -20.92 6.83
CA ASP A 27 -0.68 -20.98 7.79
C ASP A 27 -0.57 -19.80 8.77
N PRO A 28 -1.39 -19.76 9.84
CA PRO A 28 -1.20 -18.80 10.92
C PRO A 28 0.17 -18.96 11.59
N GLU A 29 0.83 -17.83 11.85
CA GLU A 29 2.00 -17.76 12.71
C GLU A 29 1.56 -17.85 14.17
N VAL A 30 1.84 -18.97 14.83
CA VAL A 30 1.52 -19.18 16.24
C VAL A 30 2.61 -18.57 17.12
N VAL A 31 2.24 -17.59 17.92
CA VAL A 31 3.14 -16.98 18.92
C VAL A 31 3.05 -17.73 20.24
N GLU A 32 1.82 -17.98 20.72
CA GLU A 32 1.51 -18.78 21.90
C GLU A 32 0.22 -19.58 21.69
N ARG A 33 -0.14 -20.46 22.63
CA ARG A 33 -1.37 -21.26 22.51
C ARG A 33 -2.60 -20.33 22.49
N GLY A 34 -3.24 -20.24 21.33
CA GLY A 34 -4.41 -19.38 21.13
C GLY A 34 -4.07 -17.94 20.72
N GLU A 35 -2.80 -17.64 20.48
CA GLU A 35 -2.32 -16.33 20.05
C GLU A 35 -1.43 -16.40 18.81
N GLY A 36 -1.55 -15.42 17.93
CA GLY A 36 -0.68 -15.34 16.76
C GLY A 36 -1.15 -14.37 15.70
N TYR A 37 -0.61 -14.55 14.49
CA TYR A 37 -0.90 -13.73 13.32
C TYR A 37 -1.41 -14.58 12.17
N LEU A 38 -2.29 -14.01 11.37
CA LEU A 38 -2.83 -14.65 10.18
C LEU A 38 -2.74 -13.68 9.02
N GLY A 39 -2.00 -14.05 7.98
CA GLY A 39 -1.82 -13.20 6.82
C GLY A 39 -3.13 -12.92 6.10
N ARG A 40 -3.24 -11.76 5.46
CA ARG A 40 -4.37 -11.46 4.58
C ARG A 40 -3.91 -10.80 3.29
N CYS A 41 -4.58 -11.15 2.20
CA CYS A 41 -4.54 -10.42 0.95
C CYS A 41 -5.81 -9.59 0.79
N ILE A 42 -5.70 -8.47 0.07
CA ILE A 42 -6.83 -7.67 -0.36
C ILE A 42 -6.80 -7.54 -1.88
N THR A 43 -7.98 -7.47 -2.47
CA THR A 43 -8.17 -7.07 -3.87
C THR A 43 -8.50 -5.59 -3.90
N VAL A 44 -7.66 -4.80 -4.55
CA VAL A 44 -7.81 -3.35 -4.68
C VAL A 44 -8.32 -3.02 -6.07
N ARG A 45 -9.50 -2.42 -6.16
CA ARG A 45 -9.98 -1.79 -7.39
C ARG A 45 -9.23 -0.47 -7.57
N ILE A 46 -8.64 -0.28 -8.75
CA ILE A 46 -7.94 0.97 -9.11
C ILE A 46 -8.98 2.01 -9.52
N ASP A 47 -9.14 3.04 -8.70
CA ASP A 47 -10.08 4.13 -8.97
C ASP A 47 -9.42 5.23 -9.81
N ARG A 48 -8.14 5.53 -9.56
CA ARG A 48 -7.38 6.55 -10.32
C ARG A 48 -5.87 6.29 -10.22
N VAL A 49 -5.15 6.43 -11.33
CA VAL A 49 -3.68 6.51 -11.33
C VAL A 49 -3.27 7.95 -11.11
N LEU A 50 -2.46 8.20 -10.08
CA LEU A 50 -1.99 9.55 -9.74
C LEU A 50 -0.61 9.85 -10.31
N TRP A 51 0.26 8.83 -10.32
CA TRP A 51 1.61 8.91 -10.88
C TRP A 51 2.07 7.53 -11.35
N GLN A 52 2.98 7.52 -12.32
CA GLN A 52 3.54 6.31 -12.89
C GLN A 52 4.96 6.58 -13.43
N LYS A 53 5.88 5.64 -13.23
CA LYS A 53 7.18 5.64 -13.87
C LYS A 53 7.01 5.45 -15.37
N ARG A 54 7.70 6.24 -16.21
CA ARG A 54 7.52 6.23 -17.68
C ARG A 54 7.65 4.84 -18.31
N ALA A 55 8.54 4.00 -17.78
CA ALA A 55 8.78 2.65 -18.29
C ALA A 55 7.85 1.58 -17.68
N ALA A 56 7.06 1.92 -16.67
CA ALA A 56 6.13 0.97 -16.04
C ALA A 56 4.85 0.83 -16.87
N ASN A 57 4.16 -0.28 -16.74
CA ASN A 57 2.82 -0.44 -17.32
C ASN A 57 1.78 0.32 -16.48
N VAL A 58 0.58 0.55 -17.02
CA VAL A 58 -0.49 1.28 -16.31
C VAL A 58 -1.27 0.29 -15.42
N PRO A 59 -1.38 0.52 -14.11
CA PRO A 59 -2.25 -0.31 -13.27
C PRO A 59 -3.72 -0.05 -13.62
N VAL A 60 -4.45 -1.12 -13.93
CA VAL A 60 -5.87 -1.06 -14.30
C VAL A 60 -6.65 -2.20 -13.65
N GLY A 61 -7.96 -2.02 -13.50
CA GLY A 61 -8.85 -3.06 -12.99
C GLY A 61 -8.66 -3.32 -11.50
N GLU A 62 -8.40 -4.57 -11.16
CA GLU A 62 -8.26 -5.04 -9.79
C GLU A 62 -6.88 -5.69 -9.59
N ILE A 63 -6.22 -5.34 -8.49
CA ILE A 63 -4.91 -5.86 -8.12
C ILE A 63 -5.03 -6.54 -6.76
N GLN A 64 -4.67 -7.82 -6.69
CA GLN A 64 -4.52 -8.50 -5.42
C GLN A 64 -3.15 -8.19 -4.83
N THR A 65 -3.10 -7.83 -3.55
CA THR A 65 -1.86 -7.51 -2.84
C THR A 65 -1.97 -7.84 -1.36
N ALA A 66 -0.83 -7.90 -0.67
CA ALA A 66 -0.79 -8.07 0.79
C ALA A 66 -1.57 -6.94 1.50
N GLY A 67 -2.53 -7.32 2.35
CA GLY A 67 -3.35 -6.43 3.17
C GLY A 67 -2.83 -6.27 4.61
N GLY A 68 -1.76 -6.97 5.00
CA GLY A 68 -1.27 -7.03 6.38
C GLY A 68 -1.66 -8.36 7.02
N SER A 69 -1.93 -8.34 8.33
CA SER A 69 -2.31 -9.55 9.08
C SER A 69 -3.48 -9.28 10.03
N TRP A 70 -4.15 -10.33 10.48
CA TRP A 70 -4.98 -10.30 11.67
C TRP A 70 -4.12 -10.77 12.84
N ARG A 71 -4.17 -10.07 13.99
CA ARG A 71 -3.77 -10.68 15.26
C ARG A 71 -4.97 -11.45 15.78
N TYR A 72 -4.77 -12.71 16.15
CA TYR A 72 -5.77 -13.45 16.90
C TYR A 72 -5.29 -13.65 18.34
N SER A 73 -6.20 -13.46 19.30
CA SER A 73 -5.99 -13.73 20.72
C SER A 73 -7.34 -14.11 21.32
N GLU A 74 -7.37 -15.19 22.11
CA GLU A 74 -8.57 -15.70 22.78
C GLU A 74 -9.80 -15.88 21.85
N GLY A 75 -9.57 -16.31 20.60
CA GLY A 75 -10.62 -16.50 19.60
C GLY A 75 -11.17 -15.21 18.98
N THR A 76 -10.65 -14.04 19.37
CA THR A 76 -10.96 -12.74 18.77
C THR A 76 -9.90 -12.38 17.75
N ARG A 77 -10.32 -11.88 16.58
CA ARG A 77 -9.44 -11.35 15.53
C ARG A 77 -9.49 -9.83 15.53
N THR A 78 -8.33 -9.20 15.59
CA THR A 78 -8.17 -7.75 15.45
C THR A 78 -7.20 -7.46 14.31
N PRO A 79 -7.44 -6.43 13.48
CA PRO A 79 -6.49 -6.08 12.44
C PRO A 79 -5.13 -5.72 13.04
N PHE A 80 -4.08 -6.33 12.50
CA PHE A 80 -2.68 -6.04 12.82
C PHE A 80 -2.02 -5.49 11.55
N PHE A 81 -1.72 -4.19 11.57
CA PHE A 81 -1.46 -3.36 10.38
C PHE A 81 -2.74 -3.04 9.57
N TYR A 82 -3.34 -1.88 9.86
CA TYR A 82 -4.60 -1.38 9.27
C TYR A 82 -4.37 -0.78 7.88
N PHE A 83 -4.22 -1.61 6.86
CA PHE A 83 -4.15 -1.11 5.49
C PHE A 83 -5.28 -1.67 4.64
N GLY A 84 -6.02 -0.80 3.98
CA GLY A 84 -7.04 -1.25 3.04
C GLY A 84 -8.22 -1.94 3.73
N GLU A 85 -8.93 -1.24 4.61
CA GLU A 85 -10.27 -1.67 5.01
C GLU A 85 -11.21 -1.71 3.79
N ILE A 86 -12.06 -2.74 3.73
CA ILE A 86 -13.01 -2.90 2.62
C ILE A 86 -13.93 -1.69 2.52
N GLY A 87 -14.05 -1.17 1.29
CA GLY A 87 -14.91 -0.04 0.95
C GLY A 87 -14.33 1.35 1.28
N GLN A 88 -13.19 1.42 1.95
CA GLN A 88 -12.50 2.68 2.23
C GLN A 88 -11.48 3.00 1.12
N GLN A 89 -11.32 4.27 0.77
CA GLN A 89 -10.34 4.66 -0.24
C GLN A 89 -8.96 4.87 0.37
N TYR A 90 -7.92 4.39 -0.32
CA TYR A 90 -6.53 4.56 0.08
C TYR A 90 -5.70 5.01 -1.11
N MET A 91 -4.58 5.65 -0.81
CA MET A 91 -3.49 5.80 -1.75
C MET A 91 -2.52 4.62 -1.57
N PHE A 92 -2.29 3.89 -2.64
CA PHE A 92 -1.39 2.74 -2.71
C PHE A 92 -0.16 3.08 -3.54
N ILE A 93 0.98 2.58 -3.07
CA ILE A 93 2.27 2.62 -3.77
C ILE A 93 2.56 1.21 -4.27
N PHE A 94 2.69 1.06 -5.58
CA PHE A 94 2.92 -0.22 -6.24
C PHE A 94 4.26 -0.24 -6.96
N LYS A 95 4.91 -1.39 -6.93
CA LYS A 95 6.07 -1.75 -7.73
C LYS A 95 5.70 -2.81 -8.74
N GLN A 96 6.26 -2.69 -9.93
CA GLN A 96 6.06 -3.65 -10.98
C GLN A 96 7.15 -4.73 -10.88
N LYS A 97 6.73 -5.98 -10.76
CA LYS A 97 7.61 -7.13 -10.92
C LYS A 97 7.43 -7.69 -12.32
N THR A 98 8.50 -7.70 -13.10
CA THR A 98 8.51 -8.43 -14.37
C THR A 98 8.42 -9.91 -14.04
N ASN A 99 7.35 -10.58 -14.48
CA ASN A 99 7.32 -12.03 -14.41
C ASN A 99 8.20 -12.55 -15.54
N ARG A 100 9.29 -13.23 -15.19
CA ARG A 100 10.26 -13.70 -16.21
C ARG A 100 9.71 -14.88 -17.02
N GLU A 101 8.64 -15.52 -16.55
CA GLU A 101 8.03 -16.70 -17.14
C GLU A 101 6.86 -16.38 -18.08
N ASP A 102 6.32 -15.16 -18.04
CA ASP A 102 5.29 -14.68 -18.95
C ASP A 102 5.83 -13.46 -19.70
N ALA A 103 6.06 -13.60 -21.01
CA ALA A 103 6.69 -12.57 -21.84
C ALA A 103 5.85 -11.26 -21.91
N ASP A 104 4.56 -11.34 -21.60
CA ASP A 104 3.63 -10.21 -21.53
C ASP A 104 3.11 -9.95 -20.10
N GLY A 105 3.50 -10.80 -19.13
CA GLY A 105 2.96 -10.79 -17.78
C GLY A 105 3.79 -9.97 -16.81
N TYR A 106 3.14 -9.00 -16.17
CA TYR A 106 3.70 -8.29 -15.04
C TYR A 106 2.76 -8.38 -13.85
N GLU A 107 3.33 -8.36 -12.66
CA GLU A 107 2.58 -8.34 -11.42
C GLU A 107 2.81 -7.02 -10.71
N TRP A 108 1.74 -6.45 -10.18
CA TRP A 108 1.82 -5.34 -9.26
C TRP A 108 1.91 -5.88 -7.85
N MET A 109 2.96 -5.50 -7.14
CA MET A 109 3.12 -5.79 -5.73
C MET A 109 3.12 -4.46 -4.98
N ARG A 110 2.39 -4.37 -3.86
CA ARG A 110 2.49 -3.18 -3.02
C ARG A 110 3.92 -3.04 -2.53
N ASP A 111 4.49 -1.86 -2.70
CA ASP A 111 5.84 -1.59 -2.25
C ASP A 111 5.82 -1.05 -0.83
N GLY A 112 6.47 -1.80 0.06
CA GLY A 112 6.56 -1.48 1.47
C GLY A 112 5.26 -1.62 2.27
N THR A 113 5.28 -1.00 3.45
CA THR A 113 4.22 -1.06 4.47
C THR A 113 3.22 0.09 4.36
N LEU A 114 3.35 0.99 3.38
CA LEU A 114 2.60 2.24 3.38
C LEU A 114 1.30 2.15 2.57
N GLY A 115 0.16 1.98 3.25
CA GLY A 115 -1.16 2.32 2.72
C GLY A 115 -1.65 3.60 3.40
N LEU A 116 -1.91 4.67 2.64
CA LEU A 116 -2.35 5.95 3.22
C LEU A 116 -3.87 6.07 3.08
N PRO A 117 -4.66 5.98 4.17
CA PRO A 117 -6.11 6.17 4.08
C PRO A 117 -6.44 7.54 3.49
N ILE A 118 -7.60 7.67 2.86
CA ILE A 118 -8.12 8.94 2.36
C ILE A 118 -9.45 9.22 3.07
N VAL A 119 -9.51 10.34 3.79
CA VAL A 119 -10.68 10.85 4.50
C VAL A 119 -11.00 12.22 3.94
N ASP A 120 -12.21 12.40 3.42
CA ASP A 120 -12.68 13.66 2.82
C ASP A 120 -11.72 14.23 1.76
N GLY A 121 -11.13 13.34 0.94
CA GLY A 121 -10.17 13.71 -0.10
C GLY A 121 -8.77 14.10 0.40
N ARG A 122 -8.45 13.84 1.67
CA ARG A 122 -7.14 14.10 2.30
C ARG A 122 -6.61 12.85 2.99
N THR A 123 -5.29 12.74 3.10
CA THR A 123 -4.70 11.70 3.94
C THR A 123 -4.83 12.07 5.43
N PRO A 124 -5.35 11.18 6.30
CA PRO A 124 -5.37 11.35 7.75
C PRO A 124 -3.98 11.63 8.30
N THR A 125 -3.95 12.22 9.48
CA THR A 125 -2.73 12.38 10.27
C THR A 125 -2.10 11.00 10.47
N VAL A 126 -1.04 10.69 9.72
CA VAL A 126 -0.30 9.44 9.88
C VAL A 126 0.17 9.34 11.33
N ILE A 127 0.09 8.12 11.88
CA ILE A 127 0.59 7.75 13.22
C ILE A 127 1.95 8.42 13.41
N GLU A 128 2.10 9.12 14.53
CA GLU A 128 3.22 10.01 14.87
C GLU A 128 4.57 9.33 14.64
N SER A 129 5.12 9.49 13.44
CA SER A 129 6.50 9.15 13.13
C SER A 129 7.26 10.45 12.99
N GLU A 130 8.36 10.56 13.73
CA GLU A 130 9.24 11.73 13.71
C GLU A 130 10.05 11.84 12.40
N LYS A 131 9.93 10.86 11.48
CA LYS A 131 10.67 10.95 10.22
C LYS A 131 10.10 12.09 9.36
N PRO A 132 10.95 12.93 8.74
CA PRO A 132 10.56 14.09 7.94
C PRO A 132 9.52 13.76 6.85
N PHE A 133 9.63 12.59 6.22
CA PHE A 133 8.67 12.10 5.23
C PHE A 133 7.22 12.07 5.75
N PHE A 134 6.98 11.54 6.96
CA PHE A 134 5.62 11.43 7.52
C PHE A 134 5.03 12.78 7.92
N ALA A 135 5.88 13.72 8.34
CA ALA A 135 5.48 15.11 8.52
C ALA A 135 5.11 15.77 7.18
N ALA A 136 5.83 15.45 6.11
CA ALA A 136 5.62 16.01 4.78
C ALA A 136 4.32 15.53 4.10
N VAL A 137 3.77 14.37 4.45
CA VAL A 137 2.54 13.83 3.83
C VAL A 137 1.25 14.15 4.61
N ARG A 138 1.36 14.65 5.84
CA ARG A 138 0.22 14.90 6.74
C ARG A 138 -0.76 15.92 6.17
N GLY A 139 -2.05 15.57 6.13
CA GLY A 139 -3.15 16.47 5.77
C GLY A 139 -3.16 16.92 4.30
N LYS A 140 -2.26 16.38 3.47
CA LYS A 140 -2.20 16.67 2.04
C LYS A 140 -3.26 15.88 1.29
N THR A 141 -3.74 16.49 0.21
CA THR A 141 -4.55 15.80 -0.79
C THR A 141 -3.69 14.83 -1.61
N PRO A 142 -4.29 13.81 -2.25
CA PRO A 142 -3.56 12.89 -3.12
C PRO A 142 -2.72 13.57 -4.20
N ASP A 143 -3.25 14.62 -4.84
CA ASP A 143 -2.53 15.35 -5.90
C ASP A 143 -1.34 16.16 -5.34
N GLU A 144 -1.42 16.65 -4.10
CA GLU A 144 -0.28 17.29 -3.43
C GLU A 144 0.78 16.27 -3.02
N LEU A 145 0.37 15.07 -2.61
CA LEU A 145 1.28 13.98 -2.25
C LEU A 145 2.08 13.51 -3.45
N VAL A 146 1.46 13.41 -4.62
CA VAL A 146 2.18 13.10 -5.86
C VAL A 146 3.30 14.10 -6.14
N LYS A 147 3.13 15.38 -5.82
CA LYS A 147 4.21 16.36 -6.00
C LYS A 147 5.36 16.11 -5.02
N VAL A 148 5.04 15.77 -3.77
CA VAL A 148 6.04 15.37 -2.76
C VAL A 148 6.81 14.15 -3.26
N PHE A 149 6.10 13.12 -3.72
CA PHE A 149 6.70 11.90 -4.26
C PHE A 149 7.51 12.13 -5.52
N ALA A 150 6.99 12.89 -6.49
CA ALA A 150 7.66 13.14 -7.76
C ALA A 150 9.00 13.84 -7.57
N THR A 151 9.10 14.79 -6.64
CA THR A 151 10.36 15.48 -6.31
C THR A 151 11.38 14.50 -5.70
N SER A 152 10.90 13.46 -5.01
CA SER A 152 11.69 12.40 -4.38
C SER A 152 11.91 11.18 -5.29
N LEU A 153 11.28 11.11 -6.47
CA LEU A 153 11.31 10.02 -7.47
C LEU A 153 12.05 10.39 -8.76
N SER A 154 12.31 11.68 -8.99
CA SER A 154 13.05 12.20 -10.15
C SER A 154 14.58 12.15 -10.00
N GLY A 155 15.08 11.46 -8.97
CA GLY A 155 16.51 11.17 -8.80
C GLY A 155 16.95 9.98 -9.66
N ASP A 156 16.73 10.06 -10.97
CA ASP A 156 17.46 9.26 -11.97
C ASP A 156 18.55 10.14 -12.59
#